data_AF-A0A3D4T1R1-F1
#
_entry.id   AF-A0A3D4T1R1-F1
#
_cell.length_a   1.000
_cell.length_b   1.000
_cell.length_c   1.000
_cell.angle_alpha   90.00
_cell.angle_beta   90.00
_cell.angle_gamma   90.00
#
_symmetry.space_group_name_H-M   'P 1'
#
loop_
_entity.id
_entity.type
_entity.pdbx_description
1 polymer ?
#
loop_
_entity_poly.entity_id
_entity_poly.type
_entity_poly.pdbx_seq_one_letter_code
_entity_poly.pdbx_strand_id
1 'polypeptide(L)'
;MAHATPVALGGAWGDGWRCDRAVLLPSGDPARGTWTARIMDRIRPVGVSVARPLRSSDGRYSVGGWTARTFLSGHRAPRFDETAAGILRFNEALVDEQRPAFLTAPVPVADGPQSRGPMVWGDTELFA
;
A
#
# COMPACT_ATOMS: atom_id res chain seq x y z
N MET A 1 -25.12 14.09 11.01
CA MET A 1 -23.89 13.66 10.32
C MET A 1 -24.20 12.38 9.57
N ALA A 2 -23.97 12.32 8.25
CA ALA A 2 -24.10 11.07 7.53
C ALA A 2 -22.90 10.18 7.86
N HIS A 3 -23.14 8.92 8.21
CA HIS A 3 -22.09 7.93 8.43
C HIS A 3 -21.90 7.11 7.15
N ALA A 4 -20.66 6.75 6.82
CA ALA A 4 -20.39 5.83 5.72
C ALA A 4 -20.66 4.38 6.15
N THR A 5 -21.14 3.56 5.23
CA THR A 5 -21.25 2.10 5.43
C THR A 5 -19.92 1.44 5.06
N PRO A 6 -19.18 0.84 6.01
CA PRO A 6 -17.92 0.18 5.72
C PRO A 6 -18.13 -1.12 4.93
N VAL A 7 -17.31 -1.32 3.90
CA VAL A 7 -17.26 -2.57 3.13
C VAL A 7 -15.88 -3.19 3.29
N ALA A 8 -15.83 -4.42 3.82
CA ALA A 8 -14.57 -5.15 3.95
C ALA A 8 -13.95 -5.40 2.57
N LEU A 9 -12.65 -5.19 2.46
CA LEU A 9 -11.87 -5.51 1.28
C LEU A 9 -11.04 -6.76 1.57
N GLY A 10 -11.00 -7.72 0.63
CA GLY A 10 -10.19 -8.92 0.79
C GLY A 10 -8.68 -8.66 0.71
N GLY A 11 -7.86 -9.68 0.98
CA GLY A 11 -6.39 -9.59 1.08
C GLY A 11 -5.68 -8.96 -0.12
N ALA A 12 -6.27 -9.08 -1.30
CA ALA A 12 -5.92 -8.33 -2.52
C ALA A 12 -5.69 -6.82 -2.30
N TRP A 13 -6.41 -6.25 -1.35
CA TRP A 13 -6.45 -4.83 -1.05
C TRP A 13 -5.92 -4.52 0.37
N GLY A 14 -5.19 -5.47 0.96
CA GLY A 14 -4.53 -5.34 2.26
C GLY A 14 -5.46 -5.53 3.47
N ASP A 15 -6.52 -6.34 3.32
CA ASP A 15 -7.48 -6.69 4.39
C ASP A 15 -8.07 -5.46 5.10
N GLY A 16 -8.31 -4.41 4.31
CA GLY A 16 -8.79 -3.11 4.78
C GLY A 16 -10.30 -2.94 4.67
N TRP A 17 -10.76 -1.70 4.86
CA TRP A 17 -12.16 -1.31 4.77
C TRP A 17 -12.32 -0.14 3.80
N ARG A 18 -13.29 -0.23 2.90
CA ARG A 18 -13.73 0.92 2.12
C ARG A 18 -14.87 1.63 2.83
N CYS A 19 -14.70 2.91 3.09
CA CYS A 19 -15.71 3.83 3.60
C CYS A 19 -15.94 4.92 2.56
N ASP A 20 -16.94 4.73 1.68
CA ASP A 20 -17.21 5.61 0.53
C ASP A 20 -15.97 5.79 -0.38
N ARG A 21 -15.33 6.97 -0.36
CA ARG A 21 -14.13 7.30 -1.14
C ARG A 21 -12.83 7.04 -0.38
N ALA A 22 -12.88 6.67 0.89
CA ALA A 22 -11.72 6.34 1.69
C ALA A 22 -11.52 4.83 1.76
N VAL A 23 -10.27 4.39 1.74
CA VAL A 23 -9.85 3.02 2.06
C VAL A 23 -8.94 3.10 3.28
N LEU A 24 -9.33 2.41 4.34
CA LEU A 24 -8.59 2.26 5.58
C LEU A 24 -7.83 0.94 5.54
N LEU A 25 -6.52 0.96 5.77
CA LEU A 25 -5.68 -0.23 5.78
C LEU A 25 -4.95 -0.37 7.12
N PRO A 26 -4.83 -1.58 7.66
CA PRO A 26 -3.97 -1.84 8.80
C PRO A 26 -2.51 -1.54 8.43
N SER A 27 -1.79 -0.91 9.35
CA SER A 27 -0.39 -0.54 9.22
C SER A 27 0.37 -1.06 10.44
N GLY A 28 1.02 -2.21 10.28
CA GLY A 28 1.76 -2.86 11.37
C GLY A 28 2.98 -2.08 11.87
N ASP A 29 3.55 -1.20 11.03
CA ASP A 29 4.65 -0.30 11.39
C ASP A 29 4.27 1.15 11.06
N PRO A 30 4.07 2.03 12.05
CA PRO A 30 3.71 3.43 11.82
C PRO A 30 4.75 4.22 11.01
N ALA A 31 6.04 3.90 11.14
CA ALA A 31 7.11 4.55 10.38
C ALA A 31 7.02 4.18 8.90
N ARG A 32 6.80 2.89 8.61
CA ARG A 32 6.57 2.39 7.25
C ARG A 32 5.30 2.98 6.64
N GLY A 33 4.18 2.96 7.37
CA GLY A 33 2.91 3.52 6.89
C GLY A 33 3.02 5.01 6.57
N THR A 34 3.65 5.78 7.46
CA THR A 34 3.88 7.22 7.26
C THR A 34 4.81 7.50 6.08
N TRP A 35 5.91 6.75 5.94
CA TRP A 35 6.82 6.90 4.81
C TRP A 35 6.12 6.59 3.48
N THR A 36 5.42 5.45 3.39
CA THR A 36 4.69 5.06 2.19
C THR A 36 3.66 6.12 1.80
N ALA A 37 2.89 6.63 2.76
CA ALA A 37 1.94 7.70 2.50
C ALA A 37 2.64 8.95 1.94
N ARG A 38 3.73 9.42 2.56
CA ARG A 38 4.48 10.60 2.06
C ARG A 38 4.98 10.40 0.63
N ILE A 39 5.49 9.22 0.29
CA ILE A 39 5.92 8.90 -1.08
C ILE A 39 4.73 8.94 -2.05
N MET A 40 3.63 8.27 -1.72
CA MET A 40 2.44 8.23 -2.58
C MET A 40 1.75 9.60 -2.73
N ASP A 41 1.95 10.51 -1.77
CA ASP A 41 1.43 11.89 -1.85
C ASP A 41 2.14 12.72 -2.92
N ARG A 42 3.45 12.51 -3.10
CA ARG A 42 4.33 13.32 -3.95
C ARG A 42 4.63 12.72 -5.32
N ILE A 43 4.79 11.40 -5.44
CA ILE A 43 5.12 10.79 -6.73
C ILE A 43 3.99 10.95 -7.74
N ARG A 44 4.38 11.17 -9.00
CA ARG A 44 3.47 11.27 -10.15
C ARG A 44 4.04 10.42 -11.29
N PRO A 45 3.96 9.08 -11.21
CA PRO A 45 4.43 8.25 -12.31
C PRO A 45 3.58 8.48 -13.55
N VAL A 46 4.23 8.65 -14.70
CA VAL A 46 3.55 8.90 -15.97
C VAL A 46 2.66 7.70 -16.31
N GLY A 47 1.40 7.96 -16.68
CA GLY A 47 0.48 6.91 -17.13
C GLY A 47 0.07 5.88 -16.06
N VAL A 48 0.42 6.07 -14.78
CA VAL A 48 0.02 5.18 -13.68
C VAL A 48 -0.79 5.95 -12.65
N SER A 49 -2.04 5.52 -12.45
CA SER A 49 -2.89 6.07 -11.39
C SER A 49 -2.49 5.51 -10.03
N VAL A 50 -2.26 6.40 -9.07
CA VAL A 50 -1.85 6.05 -7.70
C VAL A 50 -2.89 6.56 -6.72
N ALA A 51 -3.32 5.70 -5.80
CA ALA A 51 -4.26 6.07 -4.74
C ALA A 51 -3.61 7.12 -3.83
N ARG A 52 -4.30 8.24 -3.58
CA ARG A 52 -3.75 9.35 -2.82
C ARG A 52 -3.93 9.11 -1.33
N PRO A 53 -2.89 9.27 -0.52
CA PRO A 53 -3.04 9.11 0.93
C PRO A 53 -3.98 10.18 1.48
N LEU A 54 -4.75 9.83 2.50
CA LEU A 54 -5.61 10.75 3.24
C LEU A 54 -4.96 11.05 4.59
N ARG A 55 -5.02 12.32 4.99
CA ARG A 55 -4.57 12.78 6.30
C ARG A 55 -5.74 12.72 7.29
N SER A 56 -5.44 12.38 8.54
CA SER A 56 -6.38 12.60 9.64
C SER A 56 -6.58 14.09 9.88
N SER A 57 -7.59 14.44 10.68
CA SER A 57 -7.89 15.82 11.06
C SER A 57 -6.74 16.54 11.77
N ASP A 58 -5.86 15.78 12.42
CA ASP A 58 -4.62 16.28 13.05
C ASP A 58 -3.39 16.28 12.10
N GLY A 59 -3.60 15.99 10.82
CA GLY A 59 -2.58 16.07 9.77
C GLY A 59 -1.68 14.83 9.61
N ARG A 60 -1.83 13.81 10.46
CA ARG A 60 -1.05 12.57 10.41
C ARG A 60 -1.52 11.64 9.27
N TYR A 61 -0.61 10.77 8.82
CA TYR A 61 -0.94 9.72 7.83
C TYR A 61 -1.23 8.36 8.46
N SER A 62 -0.78 8.16 9.70
CA SER A 62 -0.97 6.93 10.45
C SER A 62 -1.53 7.25 11.83
N VAL A 63 -2.66 6.63 12.19
CA VAL A 63 -3.34 6.82 13.47
C VAL A 63 -3.80 5.47 14.00
N GLY A 64 -3.42 5.11 15.23
CA GLY A 64 -3.89 3.89 15.89
C GLY A 64 -3.59 2.59 15.13
N GLY A 65 -2.50 2.54 14.36
CA GLY A 65 -2.17 1.38 13.52
C GLY A 65 -2.93 1.32 12.20
N TRP A 66 -3.57 2.41 11.76
CA TRP A 66 -4.27 2.51 10.49
C TRP A 66 -3.71 3.61 9.61
N THR A 67 -3.76 3.38 8.30
CA THR A 67 -3.52 4.41 7.27
C THR A 67 -4.75 4.54 6.39
N ALA A 68 -4.88 5.68 5.70
CA ALA A 68 -6.01 5.95 4.82
C ALA A 68 -5.53 6.42 3.44
N ARG A 69 -6.26 6.05 2.39
CA ARG A 69 -6.05 6.53 1.01
C ARG A 69 -7.36 6.65 0.24
N THR A 70 -7.36 7.35 -0.88
CA THR A 70 -8.51 7.42 -1.77
C THR A 70 -8.79 6.06 -2.40
N PHE A 71 -10.06 5.74 -2.57
CA PHE A 71 -10.48 4.60 -3.35
C PHE A 71 -10.23 4.87 -4.84
N LEU A 72 -9.55 3.94 -5.50
CA LEU A 72 -9.46 3.89 -6.96
C LEU A 72 -10.33 2.74 -7.45
N SER A 73 -11.29 3.05 -8.31
CA SER A 73 -12.09 2.03 -8.98
C SER A 73 -11.23 1.24 -9.96
N GLY A 74 -11.52 -0.05 -10.07
CA GLY A 74 -10.87 -0.94 -11.02
C GLY A 74 -11.12 -2.39 -10.63
N HIS A 75 -10.66 -3.30 -11.47
CA HIS A 75 -10.64 -4.72 -11.21
C HIS A 75 -9.31 -5.30 -11.68
N ARG A 76 -8.93 -6.44 -11.13
CA ARG A 76 -7.75 -7.16 -11.62
C ARG A 76 -7.99 -7.65 -13.03
N ALA A 77 -6.94 -7.65 -13.84
CA ALA A 77 -6.95 -8.13 -15.21
C ALA A 77 -5.54 -8.59 -15.59
N PRO A 78 -5.38 -9.61 -16.44
CA PRO A 78 -4.08 -10.15 -16.85
C PRO A 78 -3.37 -9.24 -17.88
N ARG A 79 -3.12 -7.97 -17.51
CA ARG A 79 -2.47 -6.95 -18.35
C ARG A 79 -0.98 -6.89 -18.04
N PHE A 80 -0.26 -7.97 -18.31
CA PHE A 80 1.13 -8.14 -17.85
C PHE A 80 2.08 -7.09 -18.41
N ASP A 81 2.02 -6.81 -19.71
CA ASP A 81 2.89 -5.82 -20.35
C ASP A 81 2.66 -4.42 -19.77
N GLU A 82 1.41 -4.08 -19.51
CA GLU A 82 1.05 -2.81 -18.89
C GLU A 82 1.47 -2.75 -17.42
N THR A 83 1.36 -3.86 -16.70
CA THR A 83 1.83 -3.99 -15.32
C THR A 83 3.34 -3.78 -15.27
N ALA A 84 4.10 -4.45 -16.15
CA ALA A 84 5.54 -4.30 -16.26
C ALA A 84 5.93 -2.85 -16.60
N ALA A 85 5.29 -2.26 -17.62
CA ALA A 85 5.53 -0.88 -18.00
C ALA A 85 5.12 0.12 -16.89
N GLY A 86 4.09 -0.19 -16.11
CA GLY A 86 3.66 0.60 -14.96
C GLY A 86 4.66 0.57 -13.81
N ILE A 87 5.23 -0.60 -13.51
CA ILE A 87 6.29 -0.76 -12.50
C ILE A 87 7.53 0.05 -12.89
N LEU A 88 7.95 0.01 -14.15
CA LEU A 88 9.10 0.79 -14.62
C LEU A 88 8.88 2.30 -14.44
N ARG A 89 7.71 2.81 -14.83
CA ARG A 89 7.36 4.23 -14.64
C ARG A 89 7.23 4.61 -13.17
N PHE A 90 6.74 3.70 -12.34
CA PHE A 90 6.68 3.89 -10.90
C PHE A 90 8.09 4.00 -10.29
N ASN A 91 9.01 3.12 -10.70
CA ASN A 91 10.41 3.16 -10.27
C ASN A 91 11.13 4.43 -10.73
N GLU A 92 10.88 4.89 -11.96
CA GLU A 92 11.41 6.16 -12.46
C GLU A 92 10.97 7.34 -11.59
N ALA A 93 9.68 7.37 -11.18
CA ALA A 93 9.18 8.39 -10.27
C ALA A 93 9.76 8.30 -8.83
N LEU A 94 10.48 7.23 -8.50
CA LEU A 94 11.16 7.04 -7.22
C LEU A 94 12.66 7.32 -7.28
N VAL A 95 13.23 7.70 -8.44
CA VAL A 95 14.69 7.75 -8.61
C VAL A 95 15.40 8.69 -7.62
N ASP A 96 14.77 9.82 -7.30
CA ASP A 96 15.31 10.82 -6.36
C ASP A 96 14.88 10.56 -4.90
N GLU A 97 14.19 9.45 -4.64
CA GLU A 97 13.70 9.11 -3.32
C GLU A 97 14.77 8.44 -2.47
N GLN A 98 15.03 9.03 -1.29
CA GLN A 98 15.92 8.40 -0.34
C GLN A 98 15.33 7.07 0.15
N ARG A 99 16.17 6.02 0.10
CA ARG A 99 15.84 4.72 0.69
C ARG A 99 15.55 4.88 2.19
N PRO A 100 14.38 4.43 2.68
CA PRO A 100 14.01 4.58 4.08
C PRO A 100 14.87 3.72 5.01
N ALA A 101 15.13 4.24 6.21
CA ALA A 101 15.96 3.58 7.22
C ALA A 101 15.44 2.18 7.63
N PHE A 102 14.12 1.99 7.67
CA PHE A 102 13.53 0.68 8.02
C PHE A 102 13.75 -0.42 6.95
N LEU A 103 14.24 -0.07 5.75
CA LEU A 103 14.70 -1.03 4.72
C LEU A 103 16.22 -1.27 4.76
N THR A 104 16.91 -0.58 5.66
CA THR A 104 18.37 -0.68 5.85
C THR A 104 18.70 -1.38 7.16
N ALA A 105 17.80 -1.29 8.16
CA ALA A 105 17.88 -2.10 9.36
C ALA A 105 17.98 -3.59 8.99
N PRO A 106 18.89 -4.36 9.61
CA PRO A 106 18.90 -5.80 9.48
C PRO A 106 17.50 -6.33 9.77
N VAL A 107 16.94 -7.13 8.88
CA VAL A 107 15.72 -7.88 9.19
C VAL A 107 16.05 -8.68 10.45
N PRO A 108 15.37 -8.49 11.58
CA PRO A 108 15.58 -9.33 12.74
C PRO A 108 15.34 -10.76 12.26
N VAL A 109 16.37 -11.61 12.36
CA VAL A 109 16.17 -13.04 12.15
C VAL A 109 15.18 -13.44 13.24
N ALA A 110 13.96 -13.77 12.83
CA ALA A 110 12.94 -14.14 13.79
C ALA A 110 13.30 -15.55 14.27
N ASP A 111 13.95 -15.66 15.42
CA ASP A 111 14.08 -16.92 16.15
C ASP A 111 12.70 -17.28 16.74
N GLY A 112 11.82 -17.77 15.88
CA GLY A 112 10.46 -18.17 16.22
C GLY A 112 9.75 -18.84 15.05
N PRO A 113 8.69 -19.63 15.31
CA PRO A 113 7.99 -20.47 14.32
C PRO A 113 7.28 -19.70 13.19
N GLN A 114 7.36 -18.36 13.20
CA GLN A 114 6.82 -17.45 12.20
C GLN A 114 7.94 -16.69 11.46
N SER A 115 9.13 -17.30 11.42
CA SER A 115 10.12 -17.04 10.38
C SER A 115 9.41 -17.13 9.04
N ARG A 116 9.33 -16.01 8.32
CA ARG A 116 8.95 -16.02 6.91
C ARG A 116 9.90 -17.02 6.26
N GLY A 117 9.39 -18.19 5.90
CA GLY A 117 10.09 -19.14 5.07
C GLY A 117 10.55 -18.47 3.77
N PRO A 118 11.31 -19.17 2.90
CA PRO A 118 11.55 -18.67 1.55
C PRO A 118 10.22 -18.15 1.00
N MET A 119 10.22 -16.98 0.37
CA MET A 119 9.04 -16.43 -0.27
C MET A 119 8.59 -17.44 -1.33
N VAL A 120 7.72 -18.37 -0.92
CA VAL A 120 7.02 -19.25 -1.81
C VAL A 120 6.10 -18.31 -2.55
N TRP A 121 6.33 -18.15 -3.85
CA TRP A 121 5.30 -17.66 -4.74
C TRP A 121 4.18 -18.70 -4.70
N GLY A 122 3.37 -18.68 -3.64
CA GLY A 122 2.23 -19.55 -3.51
C GLY A 122 1.22 -19.17 -4.57
N ASP A 123 0.29 -20.09 -4.83
CA ASP A 123 -0.87 -19.94 -5.69
C ASP A 123 -1.80 -18.82 -5.18
N THR A 124 -1.31 -17.58 -5.21
CA THR A 124 -2.16 -16.45 -5.46
C THR A 124 -2.68 -16.74 -6.85
N GLU A 125 -3.90 -17.24 -6.94
CA GLU A 125 -4.73 -17.16 -8.13
C GLU A 125 -4.60 -15.72 -8.63
N LEU A 126 -3.61 -15.48 -9.48
CA LEU A 126 -3.17 -14.16 -9.92
C LEU A 126 -4.26 -13.49 -10.77
N PHE A 127 -5.37 -14.20 -10.98
CA PHE A 127 -6.41 -13.99 -11.96
C PHE A 127 -7.83 -14.12 -11.40
N ALA A 128 -8.01 -14.20 -10.07
CA ALA A 128 -9.33 -14.17 -9.41
C ALA A 128 -9.68 -12.78 -8.80
#